data_AF-A0ABD0NHM4-F1
#
_entry.id   AF-A0ABD0NHM4-F1
#
_cell.length_a   1.000
_cell.length_b   1.000
_cell.length_c   1.000
_cell.angle_alpha   90.00
_cell.angle_beta   90.00
_cell.angle_gamma   90.00
#
_symmetry.space_group_name_H-M   'P 1'
#
loop_
_entity.id
_entity.type
_entity.pdbx_description
1 polymer ?
#
loop_
_entity_poly.entity_id
_entity_poly.type
_entity_poly.pdbx_seq_one_letter_code
_entity_poly.pdbx_strand_id
1 'polypeptide(L)' 'NQNYCEPTDGVERRRIHDFPVGRTVLSRVMDGVQTELMTSDGLETLFTIPSIELDDSGIYICETSNMYGSHNDSVEITVK' A
#
# COMPACT_ATOMS: atom_id res chain seq x y z
N ASN A 1 18.90 -12.96 -11.68
CA ASN A 1 18.11 -11.75 -11.99
C ASN A 1 16.83 -11.71 -11.17
N GLN A 2 16.93 -11.21 -9.94
CA GLN A 2 15.85 -10.67 -9.13
C GLN A 2 16.55 -10.02 -7.92
N ASN A 3 16.60 -8.69 -7.92
CA ASN A 3 17.31 -7.90 -6.90
C ASN A 3 16.41 -7.81 -5.66
N TYR A 4 16.61 -8.71 -4.70
CA TYR A 4 16.10 -8.52 -3.35
C TYR A 4 17.24 -7.93 -2.50
N CYS A 5 16.94 -6.90 -1.71
CA CYS A 5 17.88 -6.37 -0.73
C CYS A 5 18.18 -7.47 0.30
N GLU A 6 19.34 -8.12 0.19
CA GLU A 6 19.81 -9.02 1.23
C GLU A 6 20.24 -8.21 2.47
N PRO A 7 19.76 -8.53 3.69
CA PRO A 7 20.25 -7.89 4.90
C PRO A 7 21.67 -8.39 5.20
N THR A 8 22.62 -7.47 5.33
CA THR A 8 24.06 -7.72 5.48
C THR A 8 24.50 -8.12 6.89
N ASP A 9 23.60 -8.42 7.82
CA ASP A 9 23.97 -8.83 9.18
C ASP A 9 23.18 -10.08 9.59
N GLY A 10 23.92 -11.07 10.12
CA GLY A 10 23.48 -12.43 10.43
C GLY A 10 22.38 -12.55 11.48
N VAL A 11 21.18 -12.08 11.17
CA VAL A 11 19.98 -12.26 11.95
C VAL A 11 19.16 -13.38 11.32
N GLU A 12 18.90 -14.39 12.14
CA GLU A 12 18.02 -15.53 11.89
C GLU A 12 16.77 -15.15 11.07
N ARG A 13 16.47 -15.96 10.04
CA ARG A 13 15.30 -15.78 9.17
C ARG A 13 14.02 -15.77 10.01
N ARG A 14 13.56 -14.59 10.44
CA ARG A 14 12.27 -14.46 11.12
C ARG A 14 11.20 -14.96 10.16
N ARG A 15 10.47 -15.98 10.59
CA ARG A 15 9.40 -16.57 9.79
C ARG A 15 8.31 -15.51 9.60
N ILE A 16 7.94 -15.30 8.36
CA ILE A 16 6.90 -14.35 7.89
C ILE A 16 5.55 -14.56 8.61
N HIS A 17 5.32 -15.74 9.21
CA HIS A 17 4.13 -16.10 9.98
C HIS A 17 3.88 -15.28 11.26
N ASP A 18 4.93 -14.69 11.87
CA ASP A 18 4.79 -13.96 13.14
C ASP A 18 4.63 -12.44 12.95
N PHE A 19 4.63 -11.97 11.70
CA PHE A 19 4.31 -10.57 11.43
C PHE A 19 2.79 -10.35 11.48
N PRO A 20 2.32 -9.35 12.24
CA PRO A 20 0.91 -8.99 12.26
C PRO A 20 0.46 -8.58 10.85
N VAL A 21 -0.47 -9.35 10.28
CA VAL A 21 -1.10 -9.00 9.00
C VAL A 21 -1.72 -7.62 9.11
N GLY A 22 -1.38 -6.75 8.14
CA GLY A 22 -1.96 -5.42 8.04
C GLY A 22 -3.18 -5.44 7.14
N ARG A 23 -4.20 -4.68 7.51
CA ARG A 23 -5.29 -4.28 6.61
C ARG A 23 -4.88 -2.99 5.91
N THR A 24 -4.70 -3.06 4.61
CA THR A 24 -4.35 -1.93 3.75
C THR A 24 -5.57 -1.44 3.00
N VAL A 25 -5.84 -0.14 3.07
CA VAL A 25 -6.92 0.55 2.37
C VAL A 25 -6.32 1.55 1.39
N LEU A 26 -6.69 1.42 0.11
CA LEU A 26 -6.41 2.45 -0.89
C LEU A 26 -7.62 3.37 -0.99
N SER A 27 -7.38 4.67 -0.88
CA SER A 27 -8.38 5.71 -1.06
C SER A 27 -7.94 6.75 -2.08
N ARG A 28 -8.90 7.44 -2.68
CA ARG A 28 -8.67 8.61 -3.53
C ARG A 28 -9.20 9.87 -2.86
N VAL A 29 -8.47 10.97 -2.98
CA VAL A 29 -8.90 12.28 -2.49
C VAL A 29 -9.52 13.08 -3.64
N MET A 30 -10.78 13.47 -3.49
CA MET A 30 -11.50 14.35 -4.41
C MET A 30 -12.15 15.47 -3.61
N ASP A 31 -11.86 16.73 -3.95
CA ASP A 31 -12.39 17.92 -3.24
C ASP A 31 -12.20 17.88 -1.71
N GLY A 32 -11.07 17.31 -1.25
CA GLY A 32 -10.76 17.13 0.17
C GLY A 32 -11.47 15.95 0.85
N VAL A 33 -12.28 15.20 0.12
CA VAL A 33 -12.97 13.99 0.60
C VAL A 33 -12.15 12.75 0.21
N GLN A 34 -11.81 11.95 1.21
CA GLN A 34 -11.15 10.66 1.02
C GLN A 34 -12.22 9.57 0.79
N THR A 35 -12.17 8.92 -0.37
CA THR A 35 -13.08 7.84 -0.77
C THR A 35 -12.30 6.54 -0.88
N GLU A 36 -12.67 5.53 -0.10
CA GLU A 36 -12.07 4.18 -0.20
C GLU A 36 -12.37 3.55 -1.56
N LEU A 37 -11.35 2.96 -2.17
CA LEU A 37 -11.44 2.28 -3.47
C LEU A 37 -11.27 0.76 -3.32
N MET A 38 -10.24 0.35 -2.59
CA MET A 38 -9.83 -1.04 -2.49
C MET A 38 -9.31 -1.36 -1.09
N THR A 39 -9.37 -2.62 -0.70
CA THR A 39 -8.82 -3.12 0.56
C THR A 39 -8.12 -4.45 0.30
N SER A 40 -7.03 -4.68 1.02
CA SER A 40 -6.32 -5.96 1.03
C SER A 40 -5.75 -6.23 2.40
N ASP A 41 -5.84 -7.47 2.86
CA ASP A 41 -5.18 -7.93 4.07
C ASP A 41 -3.94 -8.72 3.68
N GLY A 42 -2.78 -8.33 4.20
CA GLY A 42 -1.53 -9.00 3.85
C GLY A 42 -0.30 -8.42 4.54
N LEU A 43 0.83 -9.03 4.25
CA LEU A 43 2.16 -8.50 4.60
C LEU A 43 2.73 -7.64 3.47
N GLU A 44 2.27 -7.90 2.26
CA GLU A 44 2.52 -7.11 1.06
C GLU A 44 1.16 -6.90 0.36
N THR A 45 0.99 -5.74 -0.26
CA THR A 45 -0.25 -5.38 -0.95
C THR A 45 0.08 -4.82 -2.33
N LEU A 46 -0.68 -5.27 -3.33
CA LEU A 46 -0.66 -4.73 -4.69
C LEU A 46 -2.09 -4.31 -5.07
N PHE A 47 -2.26 -3.03 -5.39
CA PHE A 47 -3.51 -2.53 -5.96
C PHE A 47 -3.33 -2.25 -7.45
N THR A 48 -4.32 -2.67 -8.23
CA THR A 48 -4.39 -2.42 -9.66
C THR A 48 -5.64 -1.60 -9.93
N ILE A 49 -5.48 -0.40 -10.50
CA ILE A 49 -6.59 0.42 -10.99
C ILE A 49 -6.76 0.08 -12.49
N PRO A 50 -7.74 -0.76 -12.88
CA PRO A 50 -7.95 -1.10 -14.28
C PRO A 50 -8.60 0.07 -15.02
N SER A 51 -8.38 0.14 -16.34
CA SER A 51 -9.07 1.10 -17.23
C SER A 51 -8.92 2.57 -16.81
N ILE A 52 -7.68 2.99 -16.52
CA ILE A 52 -7.37 4.36 -16.10
C ILE A 52 -7.76 5.38 -17.18
N GLU A 53 -8.47 6.44 -16.79
CA GLU A 53 -8.84 7.59 -17.62
C GLU A 53 -8.14 8.88 -17.15
N LEU A 54 -8.17 9.96 -17.94
CA LEU A 54 -7.55 11.24 -17.56
C LEU A 54 -8.10 11.77 -16.23
N ASP A 55 -9.41 11.59 -16.03
CA ASP A 55 -10.14 11.99 -14.82
C ASP A 55 -9.80 11.11 -13.60
N ASP A 56 -8.97 10.08 -13.74
CA ASP A 56 -8.43 9.31 -12.61
C ASP A 56 -7.16 9.94 -12.01
N SER A 57 -6.63 10.99 -12.64
CA SER A 57 -5.51 11.76 -12.08
C SER A 57 -5.90 12.35 -10.72
N GLY A 58 -4.95 12.40 -9.78
CA GLY A 58 -5.17 12.97 -8.45
C GLY A 58 -4.36 12.28 -7.35
N ILE A 59 -4.71 12.60 -6.11
CA ILE A 59 -4.02 12.10 -4.92
C ILE A 59 -4.68 10.81 -4.45
N TYR A 60 -3.86 9.79 -4.24
CA TYR A 60 -4.22 8.51 -3.66
C TYR A 60 -3.51 8.33 -2.32
N ILE A 61 -4.21 7.80 -1.33
CA ILE A 61 -3.69 7.53 0.01
C ILE A 61 -3.78 6.04 0.25
N CYS A 62 -2.67 5.44 0.65
CA CYS A 62 -2.60 4.06 1.12
C CYS A 62 -2.46 4.10 2.65
N GLU A 63 -3.42 3.55 3.38
CA GLU A 63 -3.32 3.39 4.84
C GLU A 63 -3.27 1.91 5.20
N THR A 64 -2.21 1.49 5.88
CA THR A 64 -2.06 0.14 6.43
C THR A 64 -2.20 0.19 7.95
N SER A 65 -3.04 -0.66 8.51
CA SER A 65 -3.26 -0.75 9.95
C SER A 65 -3.15 -2.19 10.46
N ASN A 66 -2.56 -2.36 11.63
CA ASN A 66 -2.53 -3.62 12.36
C ASN A 66 -2.70 -3.36 13.87
N MET A 67 -2.57 -4.41 14.69
CA MET A 67 -2.75 -4.29 16.14
C MET A 67 -1.76 -3.34 16.86
N TYR A 68 -0.68 -2.92 16.19
CA TYR A 68 0.35 -2.04 16.75
C TYR A 68 0.21 -0.58 16.30
N GLY A 69 -0.63 -0.30 15.30
CA GLY A 69 -0.88 1.06 14.83
C GLY A 69 -1.26 1.12 13.36
N SER A 70 -1.29 2.33 12.82
CA SER A 70 -1.47 2.58 11.39
C SER A 70 -0.35 3.46 10.84
N HIS A 71 -0.11 3.30 9.54
CA HIS A 71 0.77 4.14 8.77
C HIS A 71 0.10 4.46 7.44
N ASN A 72 0.24 5.69 6.97
CA ASN A 72 -0.25 6.08 5.67
C ASN A 72 0.83 6.76 4.84
N ASP A 73 0.68 6.64 3.52
CA ASP A 73 1.49 7.35 2.54
C ASP A 73 0.59 7.84 1.40
N SER A 74 1.01 8.90 0.72
CA SER A 74 0.25 9.55 -0.34
C SER A 74 1.05 9.64 -1.63
N VAL A 75 0.39 9.37 -2.76
CA VAL A 75 0.96 9.47 -4.10
C VAL A 75 0.06 10.30 -5.01
N GLU A 76 0.65 11.23 -5.76
CA GLU A 76 -0.04 11.93 -6.84
C GLU A 76 0.15 11.15 -8.14
N ILE A 77 -0.96 10.75 -8.76
CA ILE A 77 -0.98 10.05 -10.03
C ILE A 77 -1.39 11.04 -11.13
N THR A 78 -0.60 11.09 -12.21
CA THR A 78 -0.92 11.85 -13.42
C THR A 78 -1.08 10.90 -14.59
N VAL A 79 -2.25 10.90 -15.22
CA VAL A 79 -2.57 10.13 -16.43
C VAL A 79 -2.34 11.01 -17.65
N LYS A 80 -1.74 10.47 -18.72
CA LYS A 80 -1.36 11.20 -19.95
C LYS A 80 -1.79 10.44 -21.20
#